data_AF-A0A497AQE3-F1
#
_entry.id   AF-A0A497AQE3-F1
#
_cell.length_a   1.000
_cell.length_b   1.000
_cell.length_c   1.000
_cell.angle_alpha   90.00
_cell.angle_beta   90.00
_cell.angle_gamma   90.00
#
_symmetry.space_group_name_H-M   'P 1'
#
loop_
_entity.id
_entity.type
_entity.pdbx_description
1 polymer ?
#
loop_
_entity_poly.entity_id
_entity_poly.type
_entity_poly.pdbx_seq_one_letter_code
_entity_poly.pdbx_strand_id
1 'polypeptide(L)'
;LPNNYAFLSSIPLWQSSPAIPVICLILSASIIAILIFVWWHARLLANKQYRKSLLFALAWTIIALGPVIFIVTERAIFLSSIGIAAAFSILLVGAWDAAKDKVWLKRTITIAFVLYLGLNLYVLRYRSMWFEKSANLNQTVMEQLGQYAEDLPANTKVLIANLPDHTQHTFTFRNTFPPAIKLLRYPIDVMSILDSDLRTIPRQRQKDYVKQIAQKNDCSIVLWYNDGQLVWLQ
;
A
#
# COMPACT_ATOMS: atom_id res chain seq x y z
N LEU A 1 -12.98 -11.79 -0.84
CA LEU A 1 -12.77 -10.32 -0.81
C LEU A 1 -13.51 -9.75 -2.02
N PRO A 2 -14.61 -9.00 -1.83
CA PRO A 2 -15.37 -8.52 -2.97
C PRO A 2 -14.63 -7.37 -3.69
N ASN A 3 -14.58 -7.50 -5.02
CA ASN A 3 -14.45 -6.50 -6.08
C ASN A 3 -13.64 -5.22 -5.83
N ASN A 4 -12.57 -5.03 -6.63
CA ASN A 4 -11.93 -3.76 -7.00
C ASN A 4 -11.57 -2.78 -5.87
N TYR A 5 -11.63 -3.19 -4.61
CA TYR A 5 -11.48 -2.30 -3.46
C TYR A 5 -10.12 -1.62 -3.46
N ALA A 6 -9.02 -2.36 -3.61
CA ALA A 6 -7.67 -1.78 -3.63
C ALA A 6 -7.46 -0.77 -4.77
N PHE A 7 -8.06 -0.98 -5.95
CA PHE A 7 -7.94 -0.06 -7.07
C PHE A 7 -8.78 1.20 -6.85
N LEU A 8 -10.05 1.05 -6.46
CA LEU A 8 -10.97 2.16 -6.21
C LEU A 8 -10.59 3.00 -4.99
N SER A 9 -10.01 2.37 -3.94
CA SER A 9 -9.52 3.08 -2.76
C SER A 9 -8.12 3.66 -2.93
N SER A 10 -7.33 3.19 -3.92
CA SER A 10 -6.03 3.79 -4.25
C SER A 10 -6.15 5.19 -4.86
N ILE A 11 -7.22 5.50 -5.60
CA ILE A 11 -7.38 6.81 -6.25
C ILE A 11 -7.49 7.96 -5.22
N PRO A 12 -8.34 7.88 -4.18
CA PRO A 12 -8.35 8.86 -3.08
C PRO A 12 -7.00 8.96 -2.35
N LEU A 13 -6.26 7.85 -2.24
CA LEU A 13 -4.93 7.84 -1.61
C LEU A 13 -3.90 8.62 -2.41
N TRP A 14 -3.92 8.49 -3.73
CA TRP A 14 -3.10 9.30 -4.63
C TRP A 14 -3.46 10.78 -4.51
N GLN A 15 -4.74 11.12 -4.32
CA GLN A 15 -5.17 12.51 -4.12
C GLN A 15 -4.71 13.10 -2.78
N SER A 16 -4.58 12.28 -1.74
CA SER A 16 -4.21 12.75 -0.39
C SER A 16 -2.70 13.06 -0.24
N SER A 17 -1.83 12.35 -0.97
CA SER A 17 -0.37 12.54 -0.94
C SER A 17 0.25 12.38 -2.35
N PRO A 18 -0.14 13.20 -3.35
CA PRO A 18 0.25 12.99 -4.75
C PRO A 18 1.74 13.21 -5.02
N ALA A 19 2.39 14.02 -4.19
CA ALA A 19 3.76 14.47 -4.45
C ALA A 19 4.76 13.30 -4.50
N ILE A 20 4.70 12.36 -3.55
CA ILE A 20 5.69 11.27 -3.49
C ILE A 20 5.56 10.32 -4.69
N PRO A 21 4.38 9.76 -5.03
CA PRO A 21 4.23 8.91 -6.21
C PRO A 21 4.59 9.61 -7.52
N VAL A 22 4.20 10.89 -7.67
CA VAL A 22 4.49 11.69 -8.88
C VAL A 22 5.97 11.96 -9.02
N ILE A 23 6.65 12.41 -7.95
CA ILE A 23 8.10 12.62 -7.94
C ILE A 23 8.81 11.30 -8.26
N CYS A 24 8.38 10.18 -7.66
CA CYS A 24 8.99 8.89 -7.91
C CYS A 24 8.84 8.45 -9.37
N LEU A 25 7.66 8.68 -9.96
CA LEU A 25 7.37 8.37 -11.36
C LEU A 25 8.21 9.24 -12.30
N ILE A 26 8.25 10.57 -12.07
CA ILE A 26 9.03 11.50 -12.89
C ILE A 26 10.52 11.16 -12.82
N LEU A 27 11.07 10.95 -11.63
CA LEU A 27 12.48 10.61 -11.45
C LEU A 27 12.83 9.26 -12.09
N SER A 28 12.00 8.23 -11.86
CA SER A 28 12.21 6.90 -12.45
C SER A 28 12.12 6.95 -13.99
N ALA A 29 11.12 7.64 -14.53
CA ALA A 29 10.96 7.82 -15.97
C ALA A 29 12.15 8.59 -16.58
N SER A 30 12.63 9.63 -15.90
CA SER A 30 13.79 10.41 -16.34
C SER A 30 15.06 9.55 -16.37
N ILE A 31 15.28 8.71 -15.35
CA ILE A 31 16.41 7.79 -15.29
C ILE A 31 16.33 6.76 -16.42
N ILE A 32 15.15 6.16 -16.65
CA ILE A 32 14.92 5.22 -17.75
C ILE A 32 15.17 5.90 -19.11
N ALA A 33 14.68 7.12 -19.30
CA ALA A 33 14.88 7.89 -20.53
C ALA A 33 16.38 8.16 -20.79
N ILE A 34 17.15 8.51 -19.75
CA ILE A 34 18.61 8.68 -19.86
C ILE A 34 19.28 7.36 -20.30
N LEU A 35 18.92 6.23 -19.70
CA LEU A 35 19.48 4.93 -20.05
C LEU A 35 19.14 4.54 -21.51
N ILE A 36 17.89 4.77 -21.93
CA ILE A 36 17.45 4.52 -23.32
C ILE A 36 18.16 5.46 -24.30
N PHE A 37 18.33 6.73 -23.95
CA PHE A 37 19.05 7.71 -24.78
C PHE A 37 20.51 7.28 -25.00
N VAL A 38 21.18 6.82 -23.94
CA VAL A 38 22.55 6.26 -24.04
C VAL A 38 22.57 5.04 -24.98
N TRP A 39 21.59 4.14 -24.84
CA TRP A 39 21.44 2.97 -25.71
C TRP A 39 21.25 3.33 -27.19
N TRP A 40 20.40 4.32 -27.45
CA TRP A 40 20.10 4.80 -28.80
C TRP A 40 21.36 5.35 -29.46
N HIS A 41 22.09 6.23 -28.76
CA HIS A 41 23.33 6.82 -29.27
C HIS A 41 24.44 5.80 -29.51
N ALA A 42 24.51 4.75 -28.70
CA ALA A 42 25.50 3.69 -28.85
C ALA A 42 25.09 2.59 -29.86
N ARG A 43 23.92 2.71 -30.49
CA ARG A 43 23.34 1.71 -31.42
C ARG A 43 23.24 0.29 -30.82
N LEU A 44 23.21 0.16 -29.49
CA LEU A 44 23.12 -1.15 -28.83
C LEU A 44 21.76 -1.84 -29.03
N LEU A 45 20.73 -1.08 -29.38
CA LEU A 45 19.44 -1.62 -29.84
C LEU A 45 19.58 -2.53 -31.08
N ALA A 46 20.66 -2.39 -31.86
CA ALA A 46 20.97 -3.28 -32.98
C ALA A 46 21.54 -4.64 -32.53
N ASN A 47 22.00 -4.78 -31.28
CA ASN A 47 22.47 -6.05 -30.76
C ASN A 47 21.28 -6.97 -30.46
N LYS A 48 21.23 -8.09 -31.19
CA LYS A 48 20.13 -9.07 -31.14
C LYS A 48 19.92 -9.68 -29.75
N GLN A 49 20.98 -9.86 -28.96
CA GLN A 49 20.89 -10.48 -27.64
C GLN A 49 20.28 -9.55 -26.59
N TYR A 50 20.73 -8.29 -26.55
CA TYR A 50 20.18 -7.27 -25.68
C TYR A 50 18.69 -7.01 -25.98
N ARG A 51 18.34 -6.89 -27.27
CA ARG A 51 16.95 -6.71 -27.70
C ARG A 51 16.03 -7.87 -27.28
N LYS A 52 16.46 -9.12 -27.47
CA LYS A 52 15.67 -10.30 -27.08
C LYS A 52 15.45 -10.36 -25.56
N SER A 53 16.49 -10.09 -24.79
CA SER A 53 16.43 -10.11 -23.32
C SER A 53 15.50 -9.02 -22.78
N LEU A 54 15.59 -7.80 -23.34
CA LEU A 54 14.71 -6.70 -22.96
C LEU A 54 13.25 -6.99 -23.33
N LEU A 55 12.99 -7.51 -24.53
CA LEU A 55 11.65 -7.91 -24.95
C LEU A 55 11.06 -8.99 -24.03
N PHE A 56 11.87 -9.97 -23.62
CA PHE A 56 11.45 -10.99 -22.66
C PHE A 56 11.07 -10.37 -21.31
N ALA A 57 11.91 -9.49 -20.76
CA ALA A 57 11.63 -8.83 -19.48
C ALA A 57 10.36 -7.96 -19.53
N LEU A 58 10.14 -7.23 -20.64
CA LEU A 58 8.93 -6.45 -20.85
C LEU A 58 7.69 -7.33 -21.02
N ALA A 59 7.78 -8.40 -21.82
CA ALA A 59 6.69 -9.35 -22.00
C ALA A 59 6.33 -10.03 -20.66
N TRP A 60 7.33 -10.44 -19.87
CA TRP A 60 7.13 -10.95 -18.53
C TRP A 60 6.39 -9.95 -17.64
N THR A 61 6.84 -8.68 -17.63
CA THR A 61 6.21 -7.62 -16.83
C THR A 61 4.73 -7.47 -17.18
N ILE A 62 4.40 -7.44 -18.48
CA ILE A 62 3.01 -7.29 -18.95
C ILE A 62 2.17 -8.52 -18.58
N ILE A 63 2.68 -9.73 -18.83
CA ILE A 63 1.98 -10.98 -18.52
C ILE A 63 1.73 -11.10 -17.01
N ALA A 64 2.75 -10.79 -16.19
CA ALA A 64 2.66 -10.83 -14.73
C ALA A 64 1.78 -9.70 -14.16
N LEU A 65 1.58 -8.60 -14.88
CA LEU A 65 0.61 -7.57 -14.53
C LEU A 65 -0.85 -8.00 -14.80
N GLY A 66 -1.07 -8.94 -15.72
CA GLY A 66 -2.41 -9.45 -16.02
C GLY A 66 -3.18 -9.88 -14.77
N PRO A 67 -2.65 -10.81 -13.95
CA PRO A 67 -3.27 -11.21 -12.68
C PRO A 67 -3.49 -10.05 -11.71
N VAL A 68 -2.64 -9.02 -11.68
CA VAL A 68 -2.85 -7.83 -10.83
C VAL A 68 -4.11 -7.09 -11.25
N ILE A 69 -4.28 -6.88 -12.55
CA ILE A 69 -5.41 -6.15 -13.14
C ILE A 69 -6.71 -6.96 -12.98
N PHE A 70 -6.65 -8.28 -13.17
CA PHE A 70 -7.84 -9.14 -13.18
C PHE A 70 -8.20 -9.75 -11.82
N ILE A 71 -7.26 -9.95 -10.90
CA ILE A 71 -7.45 -10.72 -9.65
C ILE A 71 -7.29 -9.86 -8.39
N VAL A 72 -6.97 -8.56 -8.49
CA VAL A 72 -6.99 -7.56 -7.39
C VAL A 72 -6.32 -8.10 -6.11
N THR A 73 -5.10 -8.59 -6.23
CA THR A 73 -4.27 -8.89 -5.06
C THR A 73 -2.98 -8.11 -5.16
N GLU A 74 -2.71 -7.26 -4.17
CA GLU A 74 -1.45 -6.51 -4.07
C GLU A 74 -0.22 -7.44 -4.12
N ARG A 75 -0.40 -8.70 -3.71
CA ARG A 75 0.61 -9.76 -3.76
C ARG A 75 1.06 -10.12 -5.18
N ALA A 76 0.20 -9.95 -6.19
CA ALA A 76 0.54 -10.25 -7.58
C ALA A 76 1.50 -9.21 -8.20
N ILE A 77 1.62 -8.01 -7.62
CA ILE A 77 2.56 -6.97 -8.06
C ILE A 77 4.02 -7.44 -7.87
N PHE A 78 4.26 -8.35 -6.93
CA PHE A 78 5.58 -8.95 -6.74
C PHE A 78 6.09 -9.64 -8.02
N LEU A 79 5.22 -10.34 -8.75
CA LEU A 79 5.62 -11.09 -9.95
C LEU A 79 6.03 -10.16 -11.10
N SER A 80 5.35 -9.03 -11.28
CA SER A 80 5.71 -8.04 -12.29
C SER A 80 6.97 -7.27 -11.93
N SER A 81 7.26 -7.09 -10.63
CA SER A 81 8.48 -6.43 -10.16
C SER A 81 9.77 -7.12 -10.63
N ILE A 82 9.74 -8.45 -10.78
CA ILE A 82 10.87 -9.24 -11.30
C ILE A 82 11.19 -8.81 -12.75
N GLY A 83 10.17 -8.67 -13.59
CA GLY A 83 10.34 -8.21 -14.97
C GLY A 83 10.86 -6.79 -15.07
N ILE A 84 10.36 -5.89 -14.19
CA ILE A 84 10.83 -4.50 -14.11
C ILE A 84 12.33 -4.47 -13.70
N ALA A 85 12.71 -5.24 -12.68
CA ALA A 85 14.09 -5.32 -12.22
C ALA A 85 15.02 -5.89 -13.31
N ALA A 86 14.58 -6.92 -14.02
CA ALA A 86 15.32 -7.50 -15.15
C ALA A 86 15.50 -6.49 -16.29
N ALA A 87 14.42 -5.78 -16.68
CA ALA A 87 14.48 -4.77 -17.72
C ALA A 87 15.43 -3.63 -17.34
N PHE A 88 15.36 -3.15 -16.10
CA PHE A 88 16.25 -2.10 -15.59
C PHE A 88 17.72 -2.56 -15.56
N SER A 89 17.99 -3.78 -15.11
CA SER A 89 19.35 -4.36 -15.11
C SER A 89 19.93 -4.44 -16.52
N ILE A 90 19.13 -4.92 -17.49
CA ILE A 90 19.54 -4.99 -18.90
C ILE A 90 19.86 -3.58 -19.43
N LEU A 91 18.99 -2.60 -19.18
CA LEU A 91 19.21 -1.21 -19.59
C LEU A 91 20.49 -0.63 -18.99
N LEU A 92 20.74 -0.88 -17.70
CA LEU A 92 21.92 -0.41 -16.99
C LEU A 92 23.21 -1.02 -17.56
N VAL A 93 23.25 -2.35 -17.72
CA VAL A 93 24.41 -3.06 -18.27
C VAL A 93 24.69 -2.61 -19.70
N GLY A 94 23.65 -2.53 -20.54
CA GLY A 94 23.83 -2.02 -21.90
C GLY A 94 24.31 -0.57 -21.92
N ALA A 95 23.80 0.30 -21.03
CA ALA A 95 24.25 1.69 -20.97
C ALA A 95 25.72 1.78 -20.52
N TRP A 96 26.14 0.91 -19.60
CA TRP A 96 27.51 0.80 -19.15
C TRP A 96 28.46 0.34 -20.26
N ASP A 97 28.08 -0.71 -21.00
CA ASP A 97 28.84 -1.21 -22.16
C ASP A 97 28.95 -0.16 -23.27
N ALA A 98 27.87 0.61 -23.50
CA ALA A 98 27.85 1.75 -24.43
C ALA A 98 28.83 2.86 -24.03
N ALA A 99 29.04 3.03 -22.72
CA ALA A 99 29.84 4.12 -22.18
C ALA A 99 31.35 3.89 -22.31
N LYS A 100 31.81 2.71 -22.78
CA LYS A 100 33.23 2.28 -22.94
C LYS A 100 34.27 3.20 -22.29
N ASP A 101 34.74 4.22 -23.02
CA ASP A 101 35.84 5.10 -22.59
C ASP A 101 35.36 6.51 -22.16
N LYS A 102 34.06 6.78 -22.26
CA LYS A 102 33.47 8.08 -21.91
C LYS A 102 33.23 8.15 -20.40
N VAL A 103 34.26 8.58 -19.66
CA VAL A 103 34.23 8.74 -18.19
C VAL A 103 33.01 9.54 -17.72
N TRP A 104 32.66 10.62 -18.39
CA TRP A 104 31.51 11.45 -18.04
C TRP A 104 30.19 10.67 -18.13
N LEU A 105 30.02 9.81 -19.14
CA LEU A 105 28.83 9.00 -19.33
C LEU A 105 28.71 7.92 -18.25
N LYS A 106 29.83 7.27 -17.90
CA LYS A 106 29.90 6.33 -16.77
C LYS A 106 29.53 6.99 -15.45
N ARG A 107 29.98 8.23 -15.21
CA ARG A 107 29.57 9.01 -14.03
C ARG A 107 28.06 9.28 -14.03
N THR A 108 27.50 9.72 -15.15
CA THR A 108 26.04 9.95 -15.28
C THR A 108 25.24 8.69 -15.00
N ILE A 109 25.64 7.54 -15.56
CA ILE A 109 24.99 6.24 -15.32
C ILE A 109 25.07 5.85 -13.84
N THR A 110 26.23 6.03 -13.21
CA THR A 110 26.44 5.72 -11.79
C THR A 110 25.55 6.60 -10.91
N ILE A 111 25.52 7.91 -11.17
CA ILE A 111 24.66 8.85 -10.44
C ILE A 111 23.19 8.47 -10.61
N ALA A 112 22.76 8.17 -11.84
CA ALA A 112 21.39 7.75 -12.13
C ALA A 112 21.02 6.46 -11.38
N PHE A 113 21.92 5.49 -11.32
CA PHE A 113 21.73 4.25 -10.55
C PHE A 113 21.60 4.50 -9.04
N VAL A 114 22.52 5.30 -8.47
CA VAL A 114 22.49 5.66 -7.04
C VAL A 114 21.21 6.41 -6.70
N LEU A 115 20.79 7.36 -7.53
CA LEU A 115 19.52 8.09 -7.36
C LEU A 115 18.32 7.16 -7.45
N TYR A 116 18.31 6.22 -8.41
CA TYR A 116 17.23 5.24 -8.55
C TYR A 116 17.11 4.36 -7.30
N LEU A 117 18.24 3.82 -6.82
CA LEU A 117 18.27 2.95 -5.65
C LEU A 117 17.89 3.73 -4.39
N GLY A 118 18.43 4.92 -4.20
CA GLY A 118 18.10 5.80 -3.07
C GLY A 118 16.63 6.18 -3.04
N LEU A 119 16.02 6.48 -4.19
CA LEU A 119 14.59 6.75 -4.32
C LEU A 119 13.75 5.54 -3.92
N ASN A 120 14.09 4.34 -4.40
CA ASN A 120 13.37 3.12 -4.06
C ASN A 120 13.50 2.77 -2.57
N LEU A 121 14.69 2.92 -1.97
CA LEU A 121 14.89 2.75 -0.53
C LEU A 121 14.11 3.76 0.30
N TYR A 122 14.07 5.02 -0.15
CA TYR A 122 13.27 6.06 0.50
C TYR A 122 11.78 5.70 0.49
N VAL A 123 11.23 5.31 -0.67
CA VAL A 123 9.83 4.87 -0.79
C VAL A 123 9.56 3.65 0.09
N LEU A 124 10.46 2.67 0.09
CA LEU A 124 10.32 1.48 0.92
C LEU A 124 10.30 1.83 2.42
N ARG A 125 11.23 2.68 2.87
CA ARG A 125 11.27 3.17 4.26
C ARG A 125 10.01 3.94 4.61
N TYR A 126 9.56 4.82 3.74
CA TYR A 126 8.34 5.60 3.93
C TYR A 126 7.11 4.68 4.07
N ARG A 127 6.96 3.68 3.20
CA ARG A 127 5.88 2.69 3.32
C ARG A 127 6.01 1.86 4.60
N SER A 128 7.22 1.41 4.94
CA SER A 128 7.48 0.62 6.15
C SER A 128 7.08 1.37 7.41
N MET A 129 7.42 2.67 7.51
CA MET A 129 7.05 3.52 8.64
C MET A 129 5.53 3.59 8.80
N TRP A 130 4.79 3.71 7.69
CA TRP A 130 3.33 3.71 7.76
C TRP A 130 2.79 2.35 8.19
N PHE A 131 3.29 1.24 7.64
CA PHE A 131 2.91 -0.10 8.10
C PHE A 131 3.15 -0.31 9.60
N GLU A 132 4.28 0.15 10.11
CA GLU A 132 4.61 0.08 11.54
C GLU A 132 3.63 0.90 12.38
N LYS A 133 3.35 2.16 11.99
CA LYS A 133 2.35 2.98 12.67
C LYS A 133 0.97 2.33 12.72
N SER A 134 0.55 1.71 11.62
CA SER A 134 -0.74 1.02 11.56
C SER A 134 -0.77 -0.24 12.40
N ALA A 135 0.33 -0.98 12.44
CA ALA A 135 0.47 -2.16 13.29
C ALA A 135 0.39 -1.76 14.77
N ASN A 136 1.14 -0.73 15.18
CA ASN A 136 1.12 -0.20 16.54
C ASN A 136 -0.28 0.30 16.93
N LEU A 137 -0.96 0.99 16.01
CA LEU A 137 -2.32 1.47 16.25
C LEU A 137 -3.32 0.32 16.39
N ASN A 138 -3.23 -0.68 15.51
CA ASN A 138 -4.07 -1.87 15.60
C ASN A 138 -3.82 -2.61 16.93
N GLN A 139 -2.57 -2.79 17.31
CA GLN A 139 -2.18 -3.38 18.60
C GLN A 139 -2.77 -2.58 19.77
N THR A 140 -2.63 -1.26 19.76
CA THR A 140 -3.18 -0.38 20.81
C THR A 140 -4.70 -0.55 20.95
N VAL A 141 -5.43 -0.55 19.84
CA VAL A 141 -6.90 -0.76 19.84
C VAL A 141 -7.25 -2.16 20.35
N MET A 142 -6.49 -3.18 19.95
CA MET A 142 -6.70 -4.55 20.39
C MET A 142 -6.43 -4.74 21.88
N GLU A 143 -5.40 -4.09 22.42
CA GLU A 143 -5.06 -4.11 23.85
C GLU A 143 -6.15 -3.41 24.68
N GLN A 144 -6.60 -2.23 24.25
CA GLN A 144 -7.70 -1.52 24.90
C GLN A 144 -9.00 -2.33 24.86
N LEU A 145 -9.31 -2.94 23.71
CA LEU A 145 -10.46 -3.82 23.58
C LEU A 145 -10.35 -5.04 24.50
N GLY A 146 -9.15 -5.61 24.64
CA GLY A 146 -8.89 -6.72 25.56
C GLY A 146 -9.14 -6.34 27.02
N GLN A 147 -8.64 -5.18 27.43
CA GLN A 147 -8.90 -4.63 28.78
C GLN A 147 -10.40 -4.44 29.03
N TYR A 148 -11.13 -3.88 28.06
CA TYR A 148 -12.59 -3.76 28.19
C TYR A 148 -13.30 -5.12 28.19
N ALA A 149 -12.79 -6.11 27.47
CA ALA A 149 -13.41 -7.42 27.36
C ALA A 149 -13.31 -8.25 28.64
N GLU A 150 -12.30 -8.02 29.49
CA GLU A 150 -12.12 -8.75 30.76
C GLU A 150 -13.30 -8.57 31.71
N ASP A 151 -13.90 -7.38 31.73
CA ASP A 151 -15.02 -7.04 32.61
C ASP A 151 -16.40 -7.39 32.01
N LEU A 152 -16.44 -7.92 30.78
CA LEU A 152 -17.68 -8.14 30.06
C LEU A 152 -18.14 -9.60 30.09
N PRO A 153 -19.46 -9.85 30.19
CA PRO A 153 -20.01 -11.18 30.01
C PRO A 153 -19.63 -11.76 28.64
N ALA A 154 -19.45 -13.08 28.60
CA ALA A 154 -19.24 -13.80 27.35
C ALA A 154 -20.41 -13.56 26.38
N ASN A 155 -20.09 -13.47 25.09
CA ASN A 155 -21.00 -13.17 23.98
C ASN A 155 -21.62 -11.75 24.01
N THR A 156 -21.08 -10.83 24.81
CA THR A 156 -21.45 -9.42 24.70
C THR A 156 -21.11 -8.90 23.31
N LYS A 157 -22.07 -8.27 22.65
CA LYS A 157 -21.88 -7.65 21.34
C LYS A 157 -21.39 -6.21 21.51
N VAL A 158 -20.18 -5.95 21.01
CA VAL A 158 -19.51 -4.66 21.09
C VAL A 158 -19.41 -4.05 19.69
N LEU A 159 -19.93 -2.84 19.53
CA LEU A 159 -19.76 -2.04 18.32
C LEU A 159 -18.62 -1.04 18.52
N ILE A 160 -17.59 -1.11 17.67
CA ILE A 160 -16.50 -0.13 17.65
C ILE A 160 -16.67 0.75 16.42
N ALA A 161 -16.89 2.04 16.62
CA ALA A 161 -17.12 3.00 15.55
C ALA A 161 -15.91 3.93 15.33
N ASN A 162 -15.85 4.51 14.14
CA ASN A 162 -14.84 5.50 13.74
C ASN A 162 -13.40 4.96 13.72
N LEU A 163 -13.21 3.65 13.55
CA LEU A 163 -11.88 3.08 13.38
C LEU A 163 -11.28 3.56 12.05
N PRO A 164 -9.99 3.93 12.02
CA PRO A 164 -9.39 4.44 10.79
C PRO A 164 -9.30 3.31 9.75
N ASP A 165 -10.07 3.40 8.66
CA ASP A 165 -10.06 2.44 7.56
C ASP A 165 -8.65 2.33 6.96
N HIS A 166 -8.01 3.49 6.82
CA HIS A 166 -6.67 3.61 6.29
C HIS A 166 -5.78 4.51 7.16
N THR A 167 -4.52 4.11 7.33
CA THR A 167 -3.45 4.97 7.86
C THR A 167 -2.48 5.24 6.72
N GLN A 168 -2.71 6.37 6.03
CA GLN A 168 -2.13 6.65 4.70
C GLN A 168 -2.27 5.41 3.81
N HIS A 169 -1.21 4.66 3.54
CA HIS A 169 -1.18 3.63 2.49
C HIS A 169 -1.55 2.20 2.94
N THR A 170 -2.21 2.03 4.09
CA THR A 170 -2.39 0.70 4.71
C THR A 170 -3.83 0.49 5.19
N PHE A 171 -4.45 -0.61 4.77
CA PHE A 171 -5.83 -0.98 5.11
C PHE A 171 -5.90 -1.93 6.31
N THR A 172 -5.35 -1.48 7.44
CA THR A 172 -5.09 -2.37 8.57
C THR A 172 -6.38 -2.82 9.26
N PHE A 173 -7.31 -1.90 9.52
CA PHE A 173 -8.53 -2.25 10.25
C PHE A 173 -9.54 -3.02 9.40
N ARG A 174 -9.70 -2.71 8.11
CA ARG A 174 -10.64 -3.46 7.27
C ARG A 174 -10.24 -4.92 7.04
N ASN A 175 -8.95 -5.18 6.88
CA ASN A 175 -8.45 -6.51 6.48
C ASN A 175 -7.89 -7.34 7.64
N THR A 176 -7.26 -6.70 8.63
CA THR A 176 -6.48 -7.41 9.66
C THR A 176 -7.23 -7.50 10.99
N PHE A 177 -8.07 -6.51 11.31
CA PHE A 177 -8.78 -6.45 12.59
C PHE A 177 -9.80 -7.59 12.78
N PRO A 178 -10.72 -7.89 11.84
CA PRO A 178 -11.67 -9.00 12.02
C PRO A 178 -11.00 -10.38 12.23
N PRO A 179 -9.99 -10.78 11.45
CA PRO A 179 -9.30 -12.05 11.70
C PRO A 179 -8.45 -12.00 12.98
N ALA A 180 -7.85 -10.86 13.34
CA ALA A 180 -7.08 -10.74 14.58
C ALA A 180 -7.95 -10.96 15.83
N ILE A 181 -9.16 -10.41 15.87
CA ILE A 181 -10.13 -10.63 16.96
C ILE A 181 -10.46 -12.12 17.10
N LYS A 182 -10.73 -12.79 15.97
CA LYS A 182 -11.02 -14.23 15.95
C LYS A 182 -9.84 -15.08 16.41
N LEU A 183 -8.62 -14.70 16.03
CA LEU A 183 -7.40 -15.40 16.42
C LEU A 183 -7.10 -15.25 17.92
N LEU A 184 -7.35 -14.07 18.49
CA LEU A 184 -7.12 -13.77 19.91
C LEU A 184 -8.22 -14.33 20.82
N ARG A 185 -9.30 -14.90 20.25
CA ARG A 185 -10.38 -15.59 20.98
C ARG A 185 -10.98 -14.76 22.11
N TYR A 186 -11.19 -13.47 21.86
CA TYR A 186 -11.92 -12.64 22.82
C TYR A 186 -13.30 -13.23 23.10
N PRO A 187 -13.78 -13.21 24.36
CA PRO A 187 -15.07 -13.78 24.73
C PRO A 187 -16.26 -12.92 24.25
N ILE A 188 -16.01 -11.82 23.54
CA ILE A 188 -16.99 -10.86 23.03
C ILE A 188 -17.12 -10.96 21.51
N ASP A 189 -18.29 -10.58 20.99
CA ASP A 189 -18.52 -10.47 19.55
C ASP A 189 -18.37 -9.01 19.13
N VAL A 190 -17.52 -8.74 18.12
CA VAL A 190 -17.07 -7.39 17.82
C VAL A 190 -17.46 -7.02 16.40
N MET A 191 -18.22 -5.94 16.28
CA MET A 191 -18.54 -5.29 15.02
C MET A 191 -17.75 -3.99 14.90
N SER A 192 -17.26 -3.68 13.70
CA SER A 192 -16.53 -2.44 13.44
C SER A 192 -17.21 -1.58 12.37
N ILE A 193 -17.32 -0.28 12.62
CA ILE A 193 -17.63 0.74 11.60
C ILE A 193 -16.39 1.59 11.40
N LEU A 194 -15.95 1.73 10.14
CA LEU A 194 -14.74 2.46 9.81
C LEU A 194 -15.04 3.94 9.53
N ASP A 195 -14.03 4.80 9.67
CA ASP A 195 -14.15 6.25 9.43
C ASP A 195 -14.62 6.55 7.99
N SER A 196 -14.20 5.74 7.03
CA SER A 196 -14.59 5.85 5.62
C SER A 196 -16.06 5.56 5.39
N ASP A 197 -16.65 4.64 6.16
CA ASP A 197 -18.08 4.34 6.10
C ASP A 197 -18.90 5.51 6.69
N LEU A 198 -18.30 6.31 7.59
CA LEU A 198 -18.91 7.50 8.18
C LEU A 198 -18.71 8.79 7.37
N ARG A 199 -17.78 8.83 6.41
CA ARG A 199 -17.44 10.06 5.64
C ARG A 199 -18.60 10.63 4.84
N THR A 200 -19.50 9.76 4.36
CA THR A 200 -20.68 10.19 3.59
C THR A 200 -21.80 10.73 4.47
N ILE A 201 -21.69 10.57 5.80
CA ILE A 201 -22.68 11.03 6.77
C ILE A 201 -22.21 12.35 7.39
N PRO A 202 -23.08 13.39 7.46
CA PRO A 202 -22.76 14.64 8.14
C PRO A 202 -22.32 14.41 9.58
N ARG A 203 -21.26 15.09 10.05
CA ARG A 203 -20.68 14.91 11.40
C ARG A 203 -21.71 14.95 12.52
N GLN A 204 -22.71 15.85 12.43
CA GLN A 204 -23.76 15.95 13.44
C GLN A 204 -24.61 14.67 13.56
N ARG A 205 -24.74 13.88 12.49
CA ARG A 205 -25.58 12.68 12.41
C ARG A 205 -24.80 11.37 12.56
N GLN A 206 -23.47 11.41 12.61
CA GLN A 206 -22.64 10.20 12.68
C GLN A 206 -22.90 9.40 13.95
N LYS A 207 -23.02 10.07 15.10
CA LYS A 207 -23.34 9.40 16.38
C LYS A 207 -24.71 8.74 16.35
N ASP A 208 -25.71 9.42 15.81
CA ASP A 208 -27.08 8.87 15.68
C ASP A 208 -27.10 7.66 14.77
N TYR A 209 -26.39 7.72 13.64
CA TYR A 209 -26.23 6.59 12.73
C TYR A 209 -25.58 5.38 13.44
N VAL A 210 -24.50 5.60 14.18
CA VAL A 210 -23.84 4.54 14.95
C VAL A 210 -24.78 3.95 16.00
N LYS A 211 -25.57 4.78 16.71
CA LYS A 211 -26.58 4.30 17.67
C LYS A 211 -27.67 3.47 16.98
N GLN A 212 -28.13 3.85 15.79
CA GLN A 212 -29.10 3.06 15.01
C GLN A 212 -28.54 1.70 14.59
N ILE A 213 -27.27 1.67 14.15
CA ILE A 213 -26.60 0.40 13.80
C ILE A 213 -26.42 -0.48 15.04
N ALA A 214 -26.05 0.10 16.18
CA ALA A 214 -25.92 -0.62 17.45
C ALA A 214 -27.26 -1.26 17.86
N GLN A 215 -28.35 -0.49 17.82
CA GLN A 215 -29.70 -0.98 18.13
C GLN A 215 -30.14 -2.09 17.17
N LYS A 216 -29.91 -1.93 15.86
CA LYS A 216 -30.28 -2.92 14.85
C LYS A 216 -29.57 -4.27 15.02
N ASN A 217 -28.37 -4.27 15.60
CA ASN A 217 -27.54 -5.47 15.76
C ASN A 217 -27.50 -5.99 17.20
N ASP A 218 -28.33 -5.42 18.09
CA ASP A 218 -28.37 -5.74 19.52
C ASP A 218 -27.01 -5.58 20.21
N CYS A 219 -26.25 -4.55 19.83
CA CYS A 219 -24.97 -4.25 20.47
C CYS A 219 -25.20 -3.61 21.83
N SER A 220 -24.73 -4.27 22.89
CA SER A 220 -24.87 -3.80 24.27
C SER A 220 -23.93 -2.65 24.59
N ILE A 221 -22.81 -2.57 23.86
CA ILE A 221 -21.74 -1.61 24.10
C ILE A 221 -21.35 -0.94 22.79
N VAL A 222 -21.17 0.37 22.85
CA VAL A 222 -20.67 1.16 21.74
C VAL A 222 -19.41 1.90 22.17
N LEU A 223 -18.29 1.56 21.54
CA LEU A 223 -17.02 2.25 21.69
C LEU A 223 -16.80 3.13 20.47
N TRP A 224 -16.37 4.36 20.71
CA TRP A 224 -15.98 5.30 19.68
C TRP A 224 -14.46 5.45 19.69
N TYR A 225 -13.82 5.24 18.54
CA TYR A 225 -12.41 5.51 18.39
C TYR A 225 -12.17 7.01 18.21
N ASN A 226 -11.34 7.58 19.08
CA ASN A 226 -10.89 8.97 19.00
C ASN A 226 -9.39 9.06 19.28
N ASP A 227 -8.60 9.46 18.28
CA ASP A 227 -7.16 9.77 18.41
C ASP A 227 -6.34 8.73 19.20
N GLY A 228 -6.52 7.45 18.90
CA GLY A 228 -5.75 6.36 19.51
C GLY A 228 -6.39 5.75 20.75
N GLN A 229 -7.57 6.21 21.15
CA GLN A 229 -8.30 5.70 22.30
C GLN A 229 -9.72 5.26 21.94
N LEU A 230 -10.15 4.15 22.53
CA LEU A 230 -11.53 3.70 22.57
C LEU A 230 -12.24 4.33 23.76
N VAL A 231 -13.22 5.18 23.48
CA VAL A 231 -14.06 5.85 24.48
C VAL A 231 -15.49 5.35 24.44
N TRP A 232 -16.16 5.30 25.59
CA TRP A 232 -17.56 4.91 25.65
C TRP A 232 -18.45 5.96 24.97
N LEU A 233 -19.28 5.50 24.03
CA LEU A 233 -20.30 6.35 23.42
C LEU A 233 -21.58 6.28 24.27
N GLN A 234 -21.77 7.27 25.14
CA GLN A 234 -23.02 7.50 25.88
C GLN A 234 -24.15 7.94 24.94
#